data_AF-A0A1G1LLC0-F1
#
_entry.id   AF-A0A1G1LLC0-F1
#
_cell.length_a   1.000
_cell.length_b   1.000
_cell.length_c   1.000
_cell.angle_alpha   90.00
_cell.angle_beta   90.00
_cell.angle_gamma   90.00
#
_symmetry.space_group_name_H-M   'P 1'
#
loop_
_entity.id
_entity.type
_entity.pdbx_description
1 polymer ?
#
loop_
_entity_poly.entity_id
_entity_poly.type
_entity_poly.pdbx_seq_one_letter_code
_entity_poly.pdbx_strand_id
1 'polypeptide(L)' 'MPYDKGLDVETFKEVKEFNETRITIGVFSYNGGNKKLQLTRENLDQTGEWRFTKLGRMTKDEAKEIIPIMGRAIENM' A
#
# COMPACT_ATOMS: atom_id res chain seq x y z
N MET A 1 16.34 12.32 10.57
CA MET A 1 16.95 10.98 10.66
C MET A 1 16.63 10.21 9.39
N PRO A 2 17.58 9.42 8.86
CA PRO A 2 17.30 8.54 7.72
C PRO A 2 16.21 7.53 8.05
N TYR A 3 15.52 7.02 7.03
CA TYR A 3 14.52 5.98 7.19
C TYR A 3 15.18 4.69 7.69
N ASP A 4 14.70 4.16 8.81
CA ASP A 4 15.13 2.89 9.38
C ASP A 4 14.01 1.86 9.27
N LYS A 5 14.23 0.82 8.46
CA LYS A 5 13.28 -0.27 8.25
C LYS A 5 12.94 -1.02 9.56
N GLY A 6 13.86 -1.07 10.53
CA GLY A 6 13.62 -1.71 11.83
C GLY A 6 12.60 -0.97 12.70
N LEU A 7 12.37 0.32 12.42
CA LEU A 7 11.37 1.13 13.11
C LEU A 7 10.00 1.08 12.44
N ASP A 8 9.88 0.54 11.22
CA ASP A 8 8.61 0.45 10.51
C ASP A 8 7.89 -0.86 10.86
N VAL A 9 6.96 -0.78 11.79
CA VAL A 9 6.18 -1.94 12.23
C VAL A 9 5.03 -2.16 11.26
N GLU A 10 5.03 -3.32 10.60
CA GLU A 10 3.94 -3.81 9.77
C GLU A 10 2.99 -4.65 10.64
N THR A 11 1.76 -4.19 10.82
CA THR A 11 0.76 -4.91 11.65
C THR A 11 -0.29 -5.66 10.84
N PHE A 12 -0.34 -5.41 9.54
CA PHE A 12 -1.21 -6.09 8.58
C PHE A 12 -0.58 -5.96 7.20
N LYS A 13 -0.69 -7.03 6.40
CA LYS A 13 -0.30 -7.04 5.00
C LYS A 13 -1.05 -8.11 4.24
N GLU A 14 -1.65 -7.71 3.12
CA GLU A 14 -2.18 -8.62 2.12
C GLU A 14 -1.65 -8.25 0.74
N VAL A 15 -1.46 -9.28 -0.09
CA VAL A 15 -0.94 -9.15 -1.45
C VAL A 15 -1.93 -9.82 -2.39
N LYS A 16 -2.29 -9.11 -3.46
CA LYS A 16 -3.07 -9.66 -4.57
C LYS A 16 -2.25 -9.57 -5.86
N GLU A 17 -2.01 -10.72 -6.47
CA GLU A 17 -1.28 -10.84 -7.73
C GLU A 17 -2.23 -10.82 -8.94
N PHE A 18 -1.74 -10.21 -10.01
CA PHE A 18 -2.38 -10.02 -11.32
C PHE A 18 -1.33 -10.26 -12.41
N ASN A 19 -0.86 -11.51 -12.53
CA ASN A 19 0.19 -11.94 -13.45
C ASN A 19 1.49 -11.12 -13.27
N GLU A 20 1.73 -10.14 -14.14
CA GLU A 20 2.94 -9.30 -14.15
C GLU A 20 2.86 -8.12 -13.18
N THR A 21 1.76 -7.96 -12.45
CA THR A 21 1.64 -6.94 -11.41
C THR A 21 1.14 -7.54 -10.11
N ARG A 22 1.50 -6.95 -8.98
CA ARG A 22 0.89 -7.25 -7.69
C ARG A 22 0.59 -5.98 -6.93
N ILE A 23 -0.50 -5.98 -6.19
CA ILE A 23 -0.88 -4.89 -5.29
C ILE A 23 -0.78 -5.39 -3.86
N THR A 24 -0.13 -4.60 -3.02
CA THR A 24 -0.03 -4.83 -1.58
C THR A 24 -0.82 -3.76 -0.84
N ILE A 25 -1.61 -4.19 0.14
CA ILE A 25 -2.26 -3.33 1.13
C ILE A 25 -1.67 -3.68 2.49
N GLY A 26 -1.12 -2.69 3.19
CA GLY A 26 -0.56 -2.92 4.53
C GLY A 26 -0.78 -1.76 5.49
N VAL A 27 -0.65 -2.05 6.79
CA VAL A 27 -0.75 -1.07 7.87
C VAL A 27 0.61 -0.92 8.53
N PHE A 28 1.21 0.26 8.36
CA PHE A 28 2.57 0.58 8.77
C PHE A 28 2.60 1.67 9.84
N SER A 29 3.48 1.49 10.83
CA SER A 29 3.71 2.43 11.93
C SER A 29 5.21 2.64 12.12
N TYR A 30 5.71 3.79 11.70
CA TYR A 30 7.11 4.14 11.85
C TYR A 30 7.39 4.71 13.24
N ASN A 31 8.32 4.10 13.97
CA ASN A 31 8.81 4.55 15.27
C ASN A 31 7.68 4.82 16.29
N GLY A 32 6.70 3.91 16.37
CA GLY A 32 5.53 4.05 17.26
C GLY A 32 4.57 5.18 16.89
N GLY A 33 4.76 5.83 15.73
CA GLY A 33 3.88 6.87 15.24
C GLY A 33 2.51 6.34 14.78
N ASN A 34 1.66 7.25 14.30
CA ASN A 34 0.32 6.88 13.86
C ASN A 34 0.36 5.83 12.74
N LYS A 35 -0.40 4.75 12.92
CA LYS A 35 -0.62 3.73 11.90
C LYS A 35 -1.23 4.36 10.65
N LYS A 36 -0.67 4.02 9.49
CA LYS A 36 -1.15 4.46 8.18
C LYS A 36 -1.42 3.26 7.28
N LEU A 37 -2.53 3.31 6.56
CA LEU A 37 -2.79 2.39 5.45
C LEU A 37 -1.86 2.78 4.30
N GLN A 38 -1.17 1.82 3.71
CA GLN A 38 -0.32 2.02 2.53
C GLN A 38 -0.71 1.04 1.44
N LEU A 39 -0.83 1.56 0.22
CA LEU A 39 -1.09 0.80 -0.99
C LEU A 39 0.13 0.92 -1.90
N THR A 40 0.59 -0.21 -2.40
CA THR A 40 1.76 -0.27 -3.30
C THR A 40 1.49 -1.21 -4.45
N ARG A 41 2.06 -0.91 -5.60
CA ARG A 41 2.10 -1.80 -6.77
C ARG A 41 3.54 -2.22 -7.00
N GLU A 42 3.72 -3.46 -7.38
CA GLU A 42 4.98 -3.93 -7.95
C GLU A 42 4.69 -4.48 -9.35
N ASN A 43 5.53 -4.12 -10.31
CA ASN A 43 5.47 -4.64 -11.67
C ASN A 43 6.68 -5.55 -11.91
N LEU A 44 6.46 -6.70 -12.50
CA LEU A 44 7.52 -7.61 -12.92
C LEU A 44 8.20 -7.02 -14.15
N ASP A 45 9.51 -6.86 -14.10
CA ASP A 45 10.27 -6.44 -15.28
C ASP A 45 10.77 -7.63 -16.11
N GLN A 46 11.36 -7.34 -17.27
CA GLN A 46 11.87 -8.34 -18.21
C GLN A 46 12.99 -9.21 -17.62
N THR A 47 13.61 -8.78 -16.52
CA THR A 47 14.65 -9.54 -15.81
C THR A 47 14.08 -10.41 -14.69
N GLY A 48 12.75 -10.36 -14.47
CA GLY A 48 12.07 -11.09 -13.41
C GLY A 48 12.11 -10.39 -12.06
N GLU A 49 12.50 -9.10 -12.01
CA GLU A 49 12.55 -8.33 -10.77
C GLU A 49 11.25 -7.53 -10.55
N TRP A 50 10.80 -7.49 -9.29
CA TRP A 50 9.64 -6.70 -8.89
C TRP A 50 10.03 -5.24 -8.65
N ARG A 51 9.52 -4.34 -9.48
CA ARG A 51 9.73 -2.89 -9.34
C ARG A 51 8.62 -2.23 -8.54
N PHE A 52 8.99 -1.72 -7.38
CA PHE A 52 8.09 -1.05 -6.45
C PHE A 52 7.60 0.31 -6.94
N THR A 53 6.32 0.58 -6.73
CA THR A 53 5.66 1.89 -6.90
C THR A 53 4.66 2.10 -5.77
N LYS A 54 4.68 3.27 -5.14
CA LYS A 54 3.68 3.63 -4.12
C LYS A 54 2.41 4.13 -4.81
N LEU A 55 1.25 3.56 -4.46
CA LEU A 55 -0.05 4.00 -4.97
C LEU A 55 -0.72 5.01 -4.04
N GLY A 56 -0.52 4.87 -2.73
CA GLY A 56 -1.10 5.79 -1.76
C GLY A 56 -0.70 5.50 -0.33
N ARG A 57 -0.84 6.50 0.54
CA ARG A 57 -0.69 6.36 1.98
C ARG A 57 -1.68 7.27 2.68
N MET A 58 -2.47 6.72 3.58
CA MET A 58 -3.58 7.41 4.23
C MET A 58 -3.57 7.15 5.73
N THR A 59 -4.00 8.15 6.49
CA THR A 59 -4.46 7.97 7.87
C THR A 59 -5.73 7.13 7.91
N LYS A 60 -6.13 6.70 9.11
CA LYS A 60 -7.37 5.94 9.29
C LYS A 60 -8.61 6.71 8.82
N ASP A 61 -8.67 8.01 9.10
CA ASP A 61 -9.83 8.83 8.79
C ASP A 61 -9.93 9.11 7.29
N GLU A 62 -8.81 9.43 6.64
CA GLU A 62 -8.75 9.53 5.17
C GLU A 62 -9.16 8.22 4.49
N ALA A 63 -8.65 7.07 4.96
CA ALA A 63 -8.97 5.77 4.36
C ALA A 63 -10.46 5.43 4.48
N LYS A 64 -11.10 5.74 5.61
CA LYS A 64 -12.54 5.51 5.82
C LYS A 64 -13.41 6.27 4.84
N GLU A 65 -13.04 7.51 4.51
CA GLU A 65 -13.82 8.35 3.60
C GLU A 65 -13.49 8.07 2.12
N ILE A 66 -12.24 7.74 1.80
CA ILE A 66 -11.78 7.51 0.43
C ILE A 66 -12.19 6.13 -0.11
N ILE A 67 -12.17 5.07 0.71
CA ILE A 67 -12.49 3.71 0.24
C ILE A 67 -13.90 3.61 -0.37
N PRO A 68 -14.97 4.16 0.25
CA PRO A 68 -16.30 4.18 -0.38
C PRO A 68 -16.35 4.96 -1.69
N ILE A 69 -15.58 6.04 -1.82
CA ILE A 69 -15.47 6.81 -3.07
C ILE A 69 -14.81 5.95 -4.16
N MET A 70 -13.73 5.23 -3.83
CA MET A 70 -13.08 4.30 -4.76
C MET A 70 -14.05 3.20 -5.20
N GLY A 71 -14.84 2.64 -4.28
CA GLY A 71 -15.88 1.66 -4.60
C GLY A 71 -16.88 2.19 -5.64
N ARG A 72 -17.40 3.41 -5.45
CA ARG A 72 -18.30 4.04 -6.43
C ARG A 72 -17.62 4.37 -7.75
N ALA A 73 -16.33 4.74 -7.73
CA ALA A 73 -15.58 5.01 -8.96
C ALA A 73 -15.44 3.75 -9.82
N ILE A 74 -15.24 2.58 -9.19
CA ILE A 74 -15.16 1.28 -9.88
C ILE A 74 -16.45 0.98 -10.65
N GLU A 75 -17.63 1.29 -10.09
CA GLU A 75 -18.91 1.09 -10.78
C GLU A 75 -19.09 1.95 -12.04
N ASN A 76 -18.19 2.91 -12.29
CA ASN A 76 -18.20 3.78 -13.47
C ASN A 76 -17.03 3.48 -14.44
N MET A 77 -16.26 2.42 -14.19
CA MET A 77 -15.18 1.95 -15.08
C MET A 77 -15.67 0.88 -16.04
#